data_AF-A0A2H9L0H7-F1
#
_entry.id   AF-A0A2H9L0H7-F1
#
_cell.length_a   1.000
_cell.length_b   1.000
_cell.length_c   1.000
_cell.angle_alpha   90.00
_cell.angle_beta   90.00
_cell.angle_gamma   90.00
#
_symmetry.space_group_name_H-M   'P 1'
#
loop_
_entity.id
_entity.type
_entity.pdbx_description
1 polymer ?
#
loop_
_entity_poly.entity_id
_entity_poly.type
_entity_poly.pdbx_seq_one_letter_code
_entity_poly.pdbx_strand_id
1 'polypeptide(L)'
;SLKDAEEKIVCPYCGSNQVMLEGQRKTMTVVAHFGRRGLLALSTFGVGPDTAARILRKQHENEEALLLDLLEAQRNFIRTRQYWRI
;
A
#
# COMPACT_ATOMS: atom_id res chain seq x y z
N SER A 1 22.35 1.04 -6.89
CA SER A 1 22.56 1.18 -8.34
C SER A 1 21.64 2.23 -8.87
N LEU A 2 22.21 3.15 -9.65
CA LEU A 2 21.60 4.28 -10.37
C LEU A 2 20.33 3.89 -11.14
N LYS A 3 19.19 3.75 -10.46
CA LYS A 3 17.87 3.55 -11.07
C LYS A 3 16.80 4.45 -10.46
N ASP A 4 17.18 5.33 -9.53
CA ASP A 4 16.36 6.47 -9.09
C ASP A 4 16.35 7.57 -10.17
N ALA A 5 16.23 7.18 -11.43
CA ALA A 5 15.85 8.10 -12.47
C ALA A 5 14.46 8.57 -12.08
N GLU A 6 14.38 9.83 -11.62
CA GLU A 6 13.15 10.56 -11.35
C GLU A 6 12.23 10.41 -12.56
N GLU A 7 11.36 9.40 -12.53
CA GLU A 7 10.42 9.14 -13.61
C GLU A 7 9.38 10.24 -13.52
N LYS A 8 9.61 11.31 -14.31
CA LYS A 8 8.73 12.47 -14.39
C LYS A 8 7.41 12.00 -14.97
N ILE A 9 6.40 11.92 -14.12
CA ILE A 9 5.03 11.66 -14.55
C ILE A 9 4.44 13.01 -14.93
N VAL A 10 3.96 13.10 -16.16
CA VAL A 10 3.20 14.27 -16.61
C VAL A 10 1.74 14.04 -16.29
N CYS A 11 1.12 14.96 -15.54
CA CYS A 11 -0.31 14.92 -15.31
C CYS A 11 -1.05 15.17 -16.66
N PRO A 12 -1.95 14.26 -17.10
CA PRO A 12 -2.64 14.42 -18.38
C PRO A 12 -3.67 15.55 -18.38
N TYR A 13 -4.06 16.08 -17.22
CA TYR A 13 -5.10 17.10 -17.09
C TYR A 13 -4.55 18.54 -17.02
N CYS A 14 -3.38 18.75 -16.39
CA CYS A 14 -2.80 20.09 -16.22
C CYS A 14 -1.36 20.23 -16.76
N GLY A 15 -0.74 19.16 -17.26
CA GLY A 15 0.61 19.19 -17.81
C GLY A 15 1.72 19.42 -16.78
N SER A 16 1.40 19.48 -15.48
CA SER A 16 2.40 19.64 -14.44
C SER A 16 3.29 18.41 -14.37
N ASN A 17 4.61 18.62 -14.30
CA ASN A 17 5.57 17.57 -14.02
C ASN A 17 5.49 17.19 -12.54
N GLN A 18 5.26 15.91 -12.27
CA GLN A 18 5.32 15.34 -10.94
C GLN A 18 6.46 14.34 -10.85
N VAL A 19 7.12 14.31 -9.70
CA VAL A 19 8.16 13.33 -9.41
C VAL A 19 7.51 12.19 -8.63
N MET A 20 7.61 10.97 -9.14
CA MET A 20 7.13 9.80 -8.42
C MET A 20 8.08 9.49 -7.25
N LEU A 21 7.56 9.54 -6.02
CA LEU A 21 8.31 9.13 -4.84
C LEU A 21 8.30 7.60 -4.69
N GLU A 22 9.34 7.03 -4.09
CA GLU A 22 9.47 5.59 -3.89
C GLU A 22 8.26 4.98 -3.14
N GLY A 23 7.71 5.70 -2.15
CA GLY A 23 6.50 5.26 -1.44
C GLY A 23 5.26 5.16 -2.35
N GLN A 24 5.12 6.10 -3.29
CA GLN A 24 4.03 6.09 -4.28
C GLN A 24 4.23 4.95 -5.28
N ARG A 25 5.48 4.71 -5.72
CA ARG A 25 5.82 3.59 -6.61
C ARG A 25 5.42 2.26 -6.01
N LYS A 26 5.75 2.02 -4.73
CA LYS A 26 5.35 0.80 -4.02
C LYS A 26 3.84 0.66 -3.91
N THR A 27 3.14 1.75 -3.60
CA THR A 27 1.67 1.80 -3.52
C THR A 27 1.04 1.44 -4.87
N MET A 28 1.51 2.05 -5.95
CA MET A 28 1.06 1.77 -7.30
C MET A 28 1.34 0.32 -7.71
N THR A 29 2.50 -0.22 -7.33
CA THR A 29 2.86 -1.62 -7.56
C THR A 29 1.85 -2.57 -6.92
N VAL A 30 1.44 -2.32 -5.67
CA VAL A 30 0.42 -3.13 -4.98
C VAL A 30 -0.92 -3.06 -5.71
N VAL A 31 -1.39 -1.86 -6.09
CA VAL A 31 -2.65 -1.72 -6.82
C VAL A 31 -2.59 -2.38 -8.20
N ALA A 32 -1.48 -2.24 -8.92
CA ALA A 32 -1.29 -2.82 -10.24
C ALA A 32 -1.31 -4.36 -10.21
N HIS A 33 -0.72 -4.99 -9.18
CA HIS A 33 -0.71 -6.45 -9.07
C HIS A 33 -1.99 -7.05 -8.50
N PHE A 34 -2.60 -6.41 -7.50
CA PHE A 34 -3.74 -6.99 -6.76
C PHE A 34 -5.10 -6.36 -7.09
N GLY A 35 -5.13 -5.32 -7.93
CA GLY A 35 -6.34 -4.63 -8.36
C GLY A 35 -7.18 -4.12 -7.19
N ARG A 36 -8.49 -4.45 -7.22
CA ARG A 36 -9.47 -4.03 -6.19
C ARG A 36 -9.07 -4.46 -4.77
N ARG A 37 -8.48 -5.65 -4.61
CA ARG A 37 -7.99 -6.13 -3.31
C ARG A 37 -6.82 -5.31 -2.80
N GLY A 38 -5.94 -4.85 -3.70
CA GLY A 38 -4.86 -3.92 -3.40
C GLY A 38 -5.38 -2.59 -2.86
N LEU A 39 -6.40 -2.04 -3.51
CA LEU A 39 -7.05 -0.80 -3.08
C LEU A 39 -7.67 -0.93 -1.68
N LEU A 40 -8.36 -2.05 -1.43
CA LEU A 40 -8.98 -2.35 -0.14
C LEU A 40 -7.94 -2.51 0.98
N ALA A 41 -6.81 -3.16 0.70
CA ALA A 41 -5.74 -3.29 1.69
C ALA A 41 -5.11 -1.93 2.02
N LEU A 42 -4.89 -1.07 1.03
CA LEU A 42 -4.29 0.25 1.22
C LEU A 42 -5.24 1.27 1.88
N SER A 43 -6.55 1.05 1.84
CA SER A 43 -7.51 1.90 2.56
C SER A 43 -7.59 1.58 4.06
N THR A 44 -6.98 0.48 4.52
CA THR A 44 -7.03 0.07 5.93
C THR A 44 -6.03 0.85 6.78
N PHE A 45 -6.47 1.26 7.98
CA PHE A 45 -5.69 2.14 8.83
C PHE A 45 -4.42 1.45 9.36
N GLY A 46 -3.26 2.08 9.14
CA GLY A 46 -1.97 1.54 9.57
C GLY A 46 -1.36 0.50 8.64
N VAL A 47 -2.00 0.22 7.50
CA VAL A 47 -1.48 -0.72 6.49
C VAL A 47 -0.84 0.06 5.34
N GLY A 48 0.50 0.09 5.32
CA GLY A 48 1.28 0.63 4.21
C GLY A 48 1.47 -0.38 3.06
N PRO A 49 2.11 0.02 1.95
CA PRO A 49 2.27 -0.82 0.76
C PRO A 49 3.05 -2.11 1.03
N ASP A 50 4.10 -2.06 1.87
CA ASP A 50 4.88 -3.25 2.22
C ASP A 50 4.05 -4.26 3.05
N THR A 51 3.22 -3.76 3.97
CA THR A 51 2.31 -4.58 4.79
C THR A 51 1.15 -5.13 3.95
N ALA A 52 0.54 -4.30 3.10
CA ALA A 52 -0.50 -4.70 2.16
C ALA A 52 -0.02 -5.82 1.25
N ALA A 53 1.16 -5.67 0.63
CA ALA A 53 1.75 -6.71 -0.22
C ALA A 53 2.02 -8.01 0.54
N ARG A 54 2.33 -7.96 1.84
CA ARG A 54 2.53 -9.15 2.68
C ARG A 54 1.21 -9.88 2.93
N ILE A 55 0.16 -9.14 3.30
CA ILE A 55 -1.17 -9.71 3.57
C ILE A 55 -1.76 -10.29 2.28
N LEU A 56 -1.69 -9.55 1.17
CA LEU A 56 -2.25 -9.97 -0.12
C LEU A 56 -1.52 -11.16 -0.77
N ARG A 57 -0.27 -11.43 -0.38
CA ARG A 57 0.47 -12.62 -0.82
C ARG A 57 0.05 -13.91 -0.12
N LYS A 58 -0.64 -13.82 1.01
CA LYS A 58 -1.19 -15.00 1.68
C LYS A 58 -2.33 -15.57 0.82
N GLN A 59 -2.53 -16.88 0.93
CA GLN A 59 -3.64 -17.55 0.29
C GLN A 59 -4.92 -17.26 1.06
N HIS A 60 -5.88 -16.57 0.43
CA HIS A 60 -7.19 -16.24 0.99
C HIS A 60 -8.27 -17.01 0.25
N GLU A 61 -9.06 -17.80 0.96
CA GLU A 61 -10.14 -18.62 0.37
C GLU A 61 -11.26 -17.74 -0.20
N ASN A 62 -11.60 -16.65 0.50
CA ASN A 62 -12.63 -15.70 0.10
C ASN A 62 -12.23 -14.26 0.46
N GLU A 63 -13.05 -13.28 0.06
CA GLU A 63 -12.82 -11.87 0.38
C GLU A 63 -12.97 -11.57 1.89
N GLU A 64 -13.82 -12.33 2.58
CA GLU A 64 -14.00 -12.21 4.03
C GLU A 64 -12.73 -12.58 4.81
N ALA A 65 -12.02 -13.64 4.42
CA ALA A 65 -10.74 -14.03 5.02
C ALA A 65 -9.69 -12.92 4.86
N LEU A 66 -9.64 -12.28 3.69
CA LEU A 66 -8.77 -11.13 3.45
C LEU A 66 -9.15 -9.95 4.38
N LEU A 67 -10.44 -9.66 4.52
CA LEU A 67 -10.92 -8.59 5.40
C LEU A 67 -10.59 -8.85 6.88
N LEU A 68 -10.73 -10.10 7.34
CA LEU A 68 -10.35 -10.50 8.69
C LEU A 68 -8.86 -10.28 8.95
N ASP A 69 -8.00 -10.67 8.01
CA ASP A 69 -6.55 -10.45 8.08
C ASP A 69 -6.20 -8.95 8.13
N LEU A 70 -6.91 -8.12 7.38
CA LEU A 70 -6.73 -6.67 7.38
C LEU A 70 -7.18 -6.04 8.70
N LEU A 71 -8.30 -6.50 9.27
CA LEU A 71 -8.77 -6.05 10.59
C LEU A 71 -7.78 -6.44 11.69
N GLU A 72 -7.18 -7.63 11.61
CA GLU A 72 -6.13 -8.05 12.54
C GLU A 72 -4.89 -7.17 12.41
N ALA A 73 -4.45 -6.86 11.18
CA ALA A 73 -3.34 -5.96 10.93
C ALA A 73 -3.59 -4.55 11.51
N GLN A 74 -4.79 -4.01 11.30
CA GLN A 74 -5.21 -2.74 11.87
C GLN A 74 -5.20 -2.78 13.40
N ARG A 75 -5.74 -3.84 14.02
CA ARG A 75 -5.75 -4.01 15.48
C ARG A 75 -4.32 -4.05 16.03
N ASN A 76 -3.43 -4.77 15.36
CA ASN A 76 -2.01 -4.84 15.73
C ASN A 76 -1.30 -3.49 15.61
N PHE A 77 -1.59 -2.72 14.56
CA PHE A 77 -1.06 -1.37 14.41
C PHE A 77 -1.53 -0.47 15.56
N ILE A 78 -2.84 -0.44 15.85
CA ILE A 78 -3.40 0.35 16.96
C ILE A 78 -2.76 -0.05 18.30
N ARG A 79 -2.64 -1.36 18.56
CA ARG A 79 -2.05 -1.89 19.81
C ARG A 79 -0.58 -1.51 19.99
N THR A 80 0.19 -1.47 18.91
CA THR A 80 1.63 -1.22 18.96
C THR A 80 2.00 0.25 18.84
N ARG A 81 1.15 1.06 18.18
CA ARG A 81 1.37 2.51 17.99
C ARG A 81 1.57 3.27 19.29
N GLN A 82 0.90 2.87 20.38
CA GLN A 82 1.06 3.51 21.70
C GLN A 82 2.50 3.46 22.25
N TYR A 83 3.32 2.52 21.76
CA TYR A 83 4.72 2.38 22.18
C TYR A 83 5.70 3.13 21.25
N TRP A 84 5.21 3.71 20.16
CA TRP A 84 6.02 4.42 19.18
C TRP A 84 6.18 5.84 19.71
N ARG A 85 7.22 6.05 20.52
CA ARG A 85 7.58 7.38 21.00
C ARG A 85 7.89 8.28 19.81
N ILE A 86 7.29 9.48 19.83
CA ILE A 86 7.63 10.62 18.99
C ILE A 86 9.01 11.14 19.43
#